data_AF-A0A367M146-F1
#
_entry.id   AF-A0A367M146-F1
#
_cell.length_a   1.000
_cell.length_b   1.000
_cell.length_c   1.000
_cell.angle_alpha   90.00
_cell.angle_beta   90.00
_cell.angle_gamma   90.00
#
_symmetry.space_group_name_H-M   'P 1'
#
loop_
_entity.id
_entity.type
_entity.pdbx_description
1 polymer ?
#
loop_
_entity_poly.entity_id
_entity_poly.type
_entity_poly.pdbx_seq_one_letter_code
_entity_poly.pdbx_strand_id
1 'polypeptide(L)'
;MRSRIEALYREESRRVLATLIRLLGDFELAEEALHDAFIAAVEQWPRDGIPRNPRAWLVSAGRFKAIDNLRRRARFDASQRLLAEQLEEQAEAPAEEGDAVEDDRLRLIFTCCHPALTPE
;
A
#
# COMPACT_ATOMS: atom_id res chain seq x y z
N MET A 1 -15.07 29.94 -1.96
CA MET A 1 -15.18 28.47 -1.84
C MET A 1 -14.53 27.96 -0.56
N ARG A 2 -13.22 28.18 -0.33
CA ARG A 2 -12.51 27.75 0.90
C ARG A 2 -13.25 28.06 2.21
N SER A 3 -13.72 29.30 2.40
CA SER A 3 -14.47 29.69 3.60
C SER A 3 -15.76 28.89 3.84
N ARG A 4 -16.45 28.48 2.77
CA ARG A 4 -17.66 27.63 2.87
C ARG A 4 -17.31 26.20 3.29
N ILE A 5 -16.21 25.66 2.78
CA ILE A 5 -15.71 24.34 3.16
C ILE A 5 -15.26 24.35 4.63
N GLU A 6 -14.57 25.41 5.05
CA GLU A 6 -14.12 25.58 6.43
C GLU A 6 -15.30 25.69 7.42
N ALA A 7 -16.36 26.41 7.06
CA ALA A 7 -17.60 26.45 7.83
C ALA A 7 -18.24 25.06 7.94
N LEU A 8 -18.39 24.35 6.81
CA LEU A 8 -18.90 22.97 6.79
C LEU A 8 -18.03 22.01 7.62
N TYR A 9 -16.72 22.18 7.62
CA TYR A 9 -15.82 21.39 8.46
C TYR A 9 -16.12 21.61 9.94
N ARG A 10 -16.24 22.87 10.38
CA ARG A 10 -16.58 23.19 11.77
C ARG A 10 -17.95 22.67 12.19
N GLU A 11 -18.94 22.70 11.30
CA GLU A 11 -20.33 22.35 11.58
C GLU A 11 -20.61 20.84 11.50
N GLU A 12 -20.06 20.15 10.49
CA GLU A 12 -20.48 18.80 10.13
C GLU A 12 -19.42 17.71 10.41
N SER A 13 -18.15 18.07 10.66
CA SER A 13 -17.05 17.09 10.87
C SER A 13 -17.40 16.02 11.90
N ARG A 14 -17.87 16.41 13.10
CA ARG A 14 -18.23 15.48 14.18
C ARG A 14 -19.36 14.52 13.78
N ARG A 15 -20.34 14.99 12.99
CA ARG A 15 -21.49 14.18 12.55
C ARG A 15 -21.08 13.20 11.45
N VAL A 16 -20.24 13.65 10.53
CA VAL A 16 -19.65 12.80 9.50
C VAL A 16 -18.77 11.73 10.15
N LEU A 17 -17.87 12.12 11.05
CA LEU A 17 -16.99 11.22 11.79
C LEU A 17 -17.76 10.15 12.56
N ALA A 18 -18.76 10.55 13.36
CA ALA A 18 -19.60 9.59 14.10
C ALA A 18 -20.31 8.58 13.17
N THR A 19 -20.72 9.04 11.99
CA THR A 19 -21.33 8.16 10.99
C THR A 19 -20.30 7.21 10.39
N LEU A 20 -19.10 7.70 10.08
CA LEU A 20 -18.01 6.88 9.54
C LEU A 20 -17.52 5.84 10.56
N ILE A 21 -17.35 6.21 11.83
CA ILE A 21 -17.02 5.27 12.92
C ILE A 21 -18.04 4.12 12.96
N ARG A 22 -19.34 4.44 12.92
CA ARG A 22 -20.39 3.43 12.92
C ARG A 22 -20.38 2.53 11.67
N LEU A 23 -19.99 3.08 10.52
CA LEU A 23 -19.97 2.34 9.25
C LEU A 23 -18.71 1.49 9.05
N LEU A 24 -17.57 1.96 9.57
CA LEU A 24 -16.25 1.37 9.36
C LEU A 24 -15.80 0.50 10.55
N GLY A 25 -16.36 0.72 11.74
CA GLY A 25 -16.07 -0.06 12.94
C GLY A 25 -14.72 0.24 13.59
N ASP A 26 -14.00 1.24 13.08
CA ASP A 26 -12.65 1.62 13.51
C ASP A 26 -12.53 3.15 13.55
N PHE A 27 -11.99 3.68 14.66
CA PHE A 27 -11.89 5.12 14.89
C PHE A 27 -10.84 5.79 14.00
N GLU A 28 -9.64 5.21 13.95
CA GLU A 28 -8.51 5.75 13.19
C GLU A 28 -8.83 5.73 11.68
N LEU A 29 -9.38 4.61 11.19
CA LEU A 29 -9.81 4.51 9.80
C LEU A 29 -10.91 5.52 9.47
N ALA A 30 -11.82 5.80 10.40
CA ALA A 30 -12.87 6.79 10.20
C ALA A 30 -12.34 8.22 10.19
N GLU A 31 -11.32 8.54 10.98
CA GLU A 31 -10.65 9.84 10.95
C GLU A 31 -9.88 10.05 9.65
N GLU A 32 -9.11 9.06 9.19
CA GLU A 32 -8.45 9.08 7.88
C GLU A 32 -9.48 9.30 6.75
N ALA A 33 -10.59 8.55 6.80
CA ALA A 33 -11.68 8.67 5.83
C ALA A 33 -12.38 10.04 5.86
N LEU A 34 -12.53 10.66 7.03
CA LEU A 34 -13.07 12.01 7.16
C LEU A 34 -12.19 13.02 6.46
N HIS A 35 -10.87 12.96 6.70
CA HIS A 35 -9.92 13.87 6.09
C HIS A 35 -9.87 13.69 4.58
N ASP A 36 -9.84 12.45 4.08
CA ASP A 36 -9.89 12.14 2.65
C ASP A 36 -11.17 12.67 1.98
N ALA A 37 -12.32 12.63 2.68
CA ALA A 37 -13.56 13.19 2.17
C ALA A 37 -13.49 14.73 2.02
N PHE A 38 -12.89 15.42 2.99
CA PHE A 38 -12.71 16.87 2.92
C PHE A 38 -11.65 17.28 1.91
N ILE A 39 -10.58 16.50 1.71
CA ILE A 39 -9.62 16.68 0.61
C ILE A 39 -10.37 16.60 -0.73
N ALA A 40 -11.18 15.55 -0.93
CA ALA A 40 -11.97 15.41 -2.14
C ALA A 40 -12.95 16.58 -2.34
N ALA A 41 -13.56 17.09 -1.27
CA ALA A 41 -14.43 18.26 -1.31
C ALA A 41 -13.67 19.52 -1.76
N VAL A 42 -12.46 19.75 -1.24
CA VAL A 42 -11.60 20.89 -1.62
C VAL A 42 -11.18 20.80 -3.09
N GLU A 43 -10.97 19.61 -3.63
CA GLU A 43 -10.58 19.39 -5.03
C GLU A 43 -11.74 19.49 -6.02
N GLN A 44 -12.92 19.01 -5.65
CA GLN A 44 -14.06 18.84 -6.56
C GLN A 44 -15.07 20.00 -6.49
N TRP A 45 -15.44 20.46 -5.29
CA TRP A 45 -16.50 21.48 -5.15
C TRP A 45 -16.18 22.84 -5.77
N PRO A 46 -14.93 23.32 -5.90
CA PRO A 46 -14.63 24.54 -6.66
C PRO A 46 -15.07 24.47 -8.13
N ARG A 47 -15.06 23.28 -8.73
CA ARG A 47 -15.42 23.05 -10.13
C ARG A 47 -16.88 22.66 -10.28
N ASP A 48 -17.35 21.74 -9.45
CA ASP A 48 -18.67 21.10 -9.62
C ASP A 48 -19.76 21.75 -8.74
N GLY A 49 -19.36 22.66 -7.85
CA GLY A 49 -20.23 23.25 -6.84
C GLY A 49 -20.39 22.37 -5.60
N ILE A 50 -21.01 22.94 -4.56
CA ILE A 50 -21.31 22.21 -3.33
C ILE A 50 -22.60 21.40 -3.54
N PRO A 51 -22.59 20.07 -3.28
CA PRO A 51 -23.79 19.24 -3.40
C PRO A 51 -24.94 19.74 -2.51
N ARG A 52 -26.18 19.46 -2.92
CA ARG A 52 -27.39 19.81 -2.14
C ARG A 52 -27.36 19.28 -0.70
N ASN A 53 -26.74 18.11 -0.48
CA ASN A 53 -26.53 17.52 0.83
C ASN A 53 -25.04 17.23 1.06
N PRO A 54 -24.26 18.20 1.57
CA PRO A 54 -22.82 18.06 1.76
C PRO A 54 -22.46 16.94 2.73
N ARG A 55 -23.20 16.77 3.83
CA ARG A 55 -22.93 15.71 4.82
C ARG A 55 -23.05 14.32 4.20
N ALA A 56 -24.14 14.05 3.48
CA ALA A 56 -24.34 12.74 2.85
C ALA A 56 -23.26 12.45 1.80
N TRP A 57 -22.86 13.48 1.06
CA TRP A 57 -21.76 13.39 0.11
C TRP A 57 -20.43 13.06 0.81
N LEU A 58 -20.09 13.76 1.89
CA LEU A 58 -18.86 13.54 2.67
C LEU A 58 -18.80 12.13 3.27
N VAL A 59 -19.90 11.64 3.84
CA VAL A 59 -19.98 10.26 4.35
C VAL A 59 -19.74 9.24 3.24
N SER A 60 -20.33 9.46 2.07
CA SER A 60 -20.16 8.56 0.91
C SER A 60 -18.72 8.60 0.41
N ALA A 61 -18.16 9.79 0.20
CA ALA A 61 -16.79 9.99 -0.24
C ALA A 61 -15.79 9.34 0.73
N GLY A 62 -15.92 9.59 2.03
CA GLY A 62 -15.07 8.99 3.06
C GLY A 62 -15.17 7.47 3.09
N ARG A 63 -16.39 6.91 3.02
CA ARG A 63 -16.57 5.45 2.95
C ARG A 63 -15.89 4.83 1.73
N PHE A 64 -16.02 5.44 0.55
CA PHE A 64 -15.37 4.91 -0.66
C PHE A 64 -13.84 5.00 -0.57
N LYS A 65 -13.31 6.13 -0.09
CA LYS A 65 -11.87 6.31 0.14
C LYS A 65 -11.30 5.28 1.12
N ALA A 66 -12.00 5.04 2.23
CA ALA A 66 -11.63 4.00 3.19
C ALA A 66 -11.58 2.60 2.54
N ILE A 67 -12.62 2.23 1.78
CA ILE A 67 -12.67 0.95 1.06
C ILE A 67 -11.53 0.83 0.06
N ASP A 68 -11.24 1.89 -0.69
CA ASP A 68 -10.16 1.90 -1.68
C ASP A 68 -8.79 1.78 -1.03
N ASN A 69 -8.58 2.42 0.12
CA ASN A 69 -7.35 2.30 0.92
C ASN A 69 -7.19 0.88 1.46
N LEU A 70 -8.25 0.27 2.03
CA LEU A 70 -8.23 -1.12 2.50
C LEU A 70 -7.92 -2.09 1.35
N ARG A 71 -8.54 -1.92 0.20
CA ARG A 71 -8.26 -2.72 -1.01
C ARG A 71 -6.83 -2.53 -1.52
N ARG A 72 -6.25 -1.34 -1.38
CA ARG A 72 -4.86 -1.07 -1.74
C ARG A 72 -3.90 -1.77 -0.79
N ARG A 73 -4.12 -1.66 0.52
CA ARG A 73 -3.33 -2.35 1.56
C ARG A 73 -3.37 -3.87 1.36
N ALA A 74 -4.56 -4.45 1.22
CA ALA A 74 -4.71 -5.90 0.98
C ALA A 74 -3.97 -6.40 -0.28
N ARG A 75 -3.97 -5.61 -1.37
CA ARG A 75 -3.20 -5.95 -2.58
C ARG A 75 -1.69 -5.86 -2.36
N PHE A 76 -1.24 -4.85 -1.61
CA PHE A 76 0.16 -4.69 -1.26
C PHE A 76 0.64 -5.86 -0.40
N ASP A 77 -0.10 -6.23 0.64
CA ASP A 77 0.23 -7.35 1.52
C ASP A 77 0.25 -8.70 0.77
N ALA A 78 -0.66 -8.89 -0.19
CA ALA A 78 -0.65 -10.06 -1.06
C ALA A 78 0.60 -10.08 -1.96
N SER A 79 0.97 -8.94 -2.54
CA SER A 79 2.17 -8.82 -3.37
C SER A 79 3.46 -9.03 -2.57
N GLN A 80 3.51 -8.56 -1.32
CA GLN A 80 4.68 -8.76 -0.46
C GLN A 80 4.87 -10.23 -0.10
N ARG A 81 3.78 -10.95 0.21
CA ARG A 81 3.85 -12.40 0.47
C ARG A 81 4.37 -13.17 -0.74
N LEU A 82 3.83 -12.89 -1.93
CA LEU A 82 4.30 -13.53 -3.16
C LEU A 82 5.78 -13.25 -3.45
N LEU A 83 6.25 -12.03 -3.18
CA LEU A 83 7.66 -11.69 -3.36
C LEU A 83 8.56 -12.39 -2.33
N ALA A 84 8.10 -12.53 -1.08
CA ALA A 84 8.82 -13.28 -0.05
C ALA A 84 8.94 -14.76 -0.41
N GLU A 85 7.84 -15.39 -0.85
CA GLU A 85 7.82 -16.78 -1.33
C GLU A 85 8.80 -16.98 -2.51
N GLN A 86 8.81 -16.07 -3.49
CA GLN A 86 9.75 -16.13 -4.61
C GLN A 86 11.22 -15.99 -4.19
N LEU A 87 11.50 -15.16 -3.19
CA LEU A 87 12.86 -14.99 -2.66
C LEU A 87 13.31 -16.22 -1.86
N GLU A 88 12.41 -16.84 -1.10
CA GLU A 88 12.66 -18.11 -0.40
C GLU A 88 12.93 -19.24 -1.40
N GLU A 89 12.10 -19.38 -2.44
CA GLU A 89 12.33 -20.35 -3.52
C GLU A 89 13.67 -20.14 -4.23
N GLN A 90 14.09 -18.89 -4.46
CA GLN A 90 15.41 -18.57 -5.04
C GLN A 90 16.57 -18.86 -4.09
N ALA A 91 16.37 -18.73 -2.78
CA ALA A 91 17.38 -19.03 -1.77
C ALA A 91 17.52 -20.54 -1.52
N GLU A 92 16.43 -21.29 -1.65
CA GLU A 92 16.40 -22.75 -1.54
C GLU A 92 16.69 -23.47 -2.85
N ALA A 93 16.64 -22.76 -3.99
CA ALA A 93 17.16 -23.26 -5.24
C ALA A 93 18.61 -23.72 -4.99
N PRO A 94 18.97 -24.95 -5.40
CA PRO A 94 20.37 -25.37 -5.33
C PRO A 94 21.16 -24.26 -6.02
N ALA A 95 22.17 -23.70 -5.33
CA ALA A 95 23.19 -22.96 -6.04
C ALA A 95 23.58 -23.87 -7.18
N GLU A 96 23.34 -23.48 -8.42
CA GLU A 96 23.79 -24.29 -9.53
C GLU A 96 25.30 -24.44 -9.32
N GLU A 97 25.73 -25.62 -8.88
CA GLU A 97 27.10 -26.10 -9.00
C GLU A 97 27.32 -26.23 -10.51
N GLY A 98 27.42 -25.09 -11.17
CA GLY A 98 26.86 -24.97 -12.51
C GLY A 98 27.13 -23.62 -13.17
N ASP A 99 28.08 -22.84 -12.65
CA ASP A 99 29.08 -22.33 -13.58
C ASP A 99 29.97 -23.52 -13.94
N ALA A 100 29.39 -24.48 -14.67
CA ALA A 100 30.12 -25.54 -15.32
C ALA A 100 30.93 -24.80 -16.37
N VAL A 101 32.13 -24.40 -15.99
CA VAL A 101 33.08 -23.80 -16.90
C VAL A 101 33.27 -24.81 -18.03
N GLU A 102 32.63 -24.56 -19.18
CA GLU A 102 32.64 -25.47 -20.34
C GLU A 102 34.09 -25.72 -20.81
N ASP A 103 34.98 -24.79 -20.49
CA ASP A 103 36.41 -24.92 -20.68
C ASP A 103 37.04 -25.78 -19.58
N ASP A 104 37.34 -27.03 -19.95
CA ASP A 104 37.98 -28.02 -19.09
C ASP A 104 39.30 -27.53 -18.46
N ARG A 105 40.03 -26.62 -19.13
CA ARG A 105 41.30 -26.09 -18.63
C ARG A 105 41.07 -25.11 -17.49
N LEU A 106 40.12 -24.18 -17.65
CA LEU A 106 39.74 -23.26 -16.58
C LEU A 106 39.12 -24.00 -15.40
N ARG A 107 38.32 -25.04 -15.66
CA ARG A 107 37.76 -25.90 -14.62
C ARG A 107 38.83 -26.59 -13.77
N LEU A 108 39.92 -27.04 -14.40
CA LEU A 108 41.04 -27.67 -13.68
C LEU A 108 41.77 -26.66 -12.77
N ILE A 109 41.97 -25.43 -13.25
CA ILE A 109 42.61 -24.35 -12.48
C ILE A 109 41.78 -24.02 -11.23
N PHE A 110 40.47 -23.82 -11.38
CA PHE A 110 39.59 -23.51 -10.25
C PHE A 110 39.50 -24.66 -9.24
N THR A 111 39.49 -25.91 -9.72
CA THR A 111 39.49 -27.08 -8.84
C THR A 111 40.78 -27.14 -8.01
N CYS A 112 41.94 -26.92 -8.62
CA CYS A 112 43.24 -26.93 -7.92
C CYS A 112 43.45 -25.72 -6.98
N CYS A 113 42.76 -24.60 -7.21
CA CYS A 113 42.81 -23.40 -6.37
C CYS A 113 41.63 -23.30 -5.40
N HIS A 114 40.82 -24.36 -5.25
CA HIS A 114 39.64 -24.33 -4.41
C HIS A 114 40.05 -24.17 -2.93
N PRO A 115 39.45 -23.23 -2.17
CA PRO A 115 39.86 -22.91 -0.80
C PRO A 115 39.66 -24.07 0.21
N ALA A 116 38.92 -25.11 -0.17
CA ALA A 116 38.79 -26.35 0.60
C ALA A 116 39.97 -27.32 0.44
N LEU A 117 40.88 -27.09 -0.52
CA LEU A 117 42.15 -27.79 -0.60
C LEU A 117 43.13 -27.09 0.36
N THR A 118 43.49 -27.79 1.43
CA THR A 118 44.49 -27.30 2.38
C THR A 118 45.84 -27.15 1.69
N PRO A 119 46.51 -25.99 1.78
CA PRO A 119 47.92 -25.90 1.40
C PRO A 119 48.72 -26.78 2.36
N GLU A 120 49.62 -27.61 1.82
CA GLU A 120 50.64 -28.30 2.62
C GLU A 120 51.61 -27.30 3.27
#